data_AF-A0A174Z709-F1
#
_entry.id   AF-A0A174Z709-F1
#
_cell.length_a   1.000
_cell.length_b   1.000
_cell.length_c   1.000
_cell.angle_alpha   90.00
_cell.angle_beta   90.00
_cell.angle_gamma   90.00
#
_symmetry.space_group_name_H-M   'P 1'
#
loop_
_entity.id
_entity.type
_entity.pdbx_description
1 polymer ?
#
loop_
_entity_poly.entity_id
_entity_poly.type
_entity_poly.pdbx_seq_one_letter_code
_entity_poly.pdbx_strand_id
1 'polypeptide(L)'
;MSNKVYVDVLAEFSKDGLLIPKEITWEDGRKYEITRVKDKRRAASTRAGGIGERYTCVVDGKEIFLFYEDNNMWFMERAGA
;
A
#
# COMPACT_ATOMS: atom_id res chain seq x y z
N MET A 1 -12.99 -8.50 13.36
CA MET A 1 -12.35 -7.19 13.06
C MET A 1 -11.95 -7.22 11.60
N SER A 2 -12.11 -6.11 10.88
CA SER A 2 -11.61 -6.01 9.49
C SER A 2 -10.08 -6.13 9.51
N ASN A 3 -9.51 -6.98 8.64
CA ASN A 3 -8.06 -7.06 8.47
C ASN A 3 -7.50 -5.87 7.68
N LYS A 4 -8.35 -4.94 7.26
CA LYS A 4 -8.00 -3.75 6.48
C LYS A 4 -7.57 -2.62 7.40
N VAL A 5 -6.42 -2.03 7.13
CA VAL A 5 -5.92 -0.82 7.79
C VAL A 5 -5.73 0.25 6.73
N TYR A 6 -6.51 1.33 6.82
CA TYR A 6 -6.29 2.49 5.98
C TYR A 6 -5.10 3.28 6.50
N VAL A 7 -4.27 3.75 5.57
CA VAL A 7 -3.01 4.44 5.87
C VAL A 7 -2.88 5.68 5.02
N ASP A 8 -2.20 6.70 5.54
CA ASP A 8 -1.79 7.82 4.71
C ASP A 8 -0.57 7.41 3.89
N VAL A 9 -0.53 7.83 2.62
CA VAL A 9 0.56 7.53 1.70
C VAL A 9 1.00 8.80 1.02
N LEU A 10 2.30 9.11 1.11
CA LEU A 10 2.92 10.07 0.21
C LEU A 10 3.20 9.35 -1.10
N ALA A 11 2.56 9.80 -2.19
CA ALA A 11 2.72 9.21 -3.51
C ALA A 11 3.03 10.28 -4.56
N GLU A 12 3.87 9.90 -5.52
CA GLU A 12 4.19 10.70 -6.68
C GLU A 12 3.29 10.30 -7.85
N PHE A 13 2.60 11.27 -8.45
CA PHE A 13 2.02 11.10 -9.77
C PHE A 13 3.04 11.56 -10.81
N SER A 14 3.63 10.61 -11.52
CA SER A 14 4.57 10.90 -12.60
C SER A 14 3.85 11.47 -13.83
N LYS A 15 4.59 12.20 -14.66
CA LYS A 15 4.09 12.73 -15.94
C LYS A 15 3.60 11.64 -16.91
N ASP A 16 4.08 10.41 -16.73
CA ASP A 16 3.73 9.25 -17.55
C ASP A 16 2.46 8.55 -17.02
N GLY A 17 1.79 9.13 -16.02
CA GLY A 17 0.54 8.64 -15.46
C GLY A 17 0.69 7.52 -14.42
N LEU A 18 1.92 7.24 -13.97
CA LEU A 18 2.16 6.25 -12.91
C LEU A 18 1.99 6.89 -11.53
N LEU A 19 1.19 6.24 -10.69
CA LEU A 19 1.08 6.50 -9.25
C LEU A 19 2.13 5.65 -8.52
N ILE A 20 3.08 6.30 -7.86
CA ILE A 20 4.25 5.66 -7.24
C ILE A 20 4.26 6.00 -5.75
N PRO A 21 3.99 5.04 -4.84
CA PRO A 21 4.04 5.30 -3.41
C PRO A 21 5.49 5.46 -2.94
N LYS A 22 5.73 6.40 -2.01
CA LYS A 22 7.06 6.81 -1.53
C LYS A 22 7.21 6.68 -0.01
N GLU A 23 6.14 6.92 0.74
CA GLU A 23 6.13 6.81 2.21
C GLU A 23 4.75 6.33 2.67
N ILE A 24 4.73 5.51 3.73
CA ILE A 24 3.52 5.08 4.42
C ILE A 24 3.53 5.69 5.83
N THR A 25 2.45 6.34 6.24
CA THR A 25 2.22 6.73 7.64
C THR A 25 1.22 5.76 8.24
N TRP A 26 1.65 5.01 9.26
CA TRP A 26 0.83 4.02 9.96
C TRP A 26 -0.12 4.68 10.97
N GLU A 27 -1.08 3.92 11.49
CA GLU A 27 -2.12 4.42 12.43
C GLU A 27 -1.54 5.07 13.70
N ASP A 28 -0.32 4.69 14.10
CA ASP A 28 0.39 5.26 15.24
C ASP A 28 1.20 6.53 14.89
N GLY A 29 1.08 7.03 13.66
CA GLY A 29 1.81 8.18 13.13
C GLY A 29 3.25 7.89 12.70
N ARG A 30 3.73 6.65 12.83
CA ARG A 30 5.08 6.28 12.37
C ARG A 30 5.13 6.26 10.85
N LYS A 31 6.21 6.82 10.33
CA LYS A 31 6.48 6.94 8.90
C LYS A 31 7.48 5.88 8.47
N TYR A 32 7.22 5.30 7.32
CA TYR A 32 8.00 4.23 6.73
C TYR A 32 8.31 4.57 5.28
N GLU A 33 9.58 4.75 4.97
CA GLU A 33 10.02 5.04 3.61
C GLU A 33 9.93 3.78 2.74
N ILE A 34 9.32 3.93 1.55
CA ILE A 34 9.33 2.90 0.52
C ILE A 34 10.59 3.07 -0.32
N THR A 35 11.60 2.30 0.02
CA THR A 35 12.89 2.28 -0.70
C THR A 35 12.78 1.74 -2.13
N ARG A 36 11.83 0.82 -2.38
CA ARG A 36 11.61 0.25 -3.72
C ARG A 36 10.18 -0.26 -3.92
N VAL A 37 9.61 0.01 -5.08
CA VAL A 37 8.41 -0.67 -5.60
C VAL A 37 8.88 -1.76 -6.56
N LYS A 38 8.61 -3.04 -6.24
CA LYS A 38 9.02 -4.19 -7.06
C LYS A 38 8.02 -4.55 -8.14
N ASP A 39 6.74 -4.33 -7.87
CA ASP A 39 5.65 -4.80 -8.72
C ASP A 39 4.38 -3.98 -8.46
N LYS A 40 3.56 -3.82 -9.51
CA LYS A 40 2.25 -3.16 -9.49
C LYS A 40 1.31 -3.97 -10.36
N ARG A 41 0.22 -4.50 -9.78
CA ARG A 41 -0.78 -5.27 -10.53
C ARG A 41 -2.19 -5.10 -9.95
N ARG A 42 -3.23 -5.27 -10.78
CA ARG A 42 -4.59 -5.48 -10.26
C ARG A 42 -4.65 -6.82 -9.52
N ALA A 43 -5.12 -6.82 -8.28
CA ALA A 43 -5.26 -8.01 -7.47
C ALA A 43 -6.38 -7.84 -6.42
N ALA A 44 -6.98 -8.96 -6.02
CA ALA A 44 -7.87 -8.99 -4.86
C ALA A 44 -7.04 -9.02 -3.57
N SER A 45 -7.50 -8.30 -2.57
CA SER A 45 -7.03 -8.39 -1.19
C SER A 45 -7.62 -9.65 -0.55
N THR A 46 -6.79 -10.67 -0.37
CA THR A 46 -7.23 -12.02 0.02
C THR A 46 -7.73 -12.10 1.47
N ARG A 47 -7.25 -11.24 2.38
CA ARG A 47 -7.58 -11.28 3.81
C ARG A 47 -8.49 -10.13 4.25
N ALA A 48 -8.37 -8.97 3.62
CA ALA A 48 -9.19 -7.80 3.97
C ALA A 48 -10.41 -7.60 3.06
N GLY A 49 -10.48 -8.31 1.93
CA GLY A 49 -11.48 -8.06 0.89
C GLY A 49 -11.19 -6.76 0.14
N GLY A 50 -11.74 -6.65 -1.09
CA GLY A 50 -11.52 -5.53 -2.00
C GLY A 50 -10.69 -5.90 -3.22
N ILE A 51 -10.96 -5.24 -4.36
CA ILE A 51 -10.22 -5.38 -5.61
C ILE A 51 -9.61 -4.02 -5.92
N GLY A 52 -8.30 -3.97 -6.13
CA GLY A 52 -7.57 -2.72 -6.36
C GLY A 52 -6.22 -2.95 -7.03
N GLU A 53 -5.44 -1.90 -7.15
CA GLU A 53 -4.03 -2.01 -7.51
C GLU A 53 -3.22 -2.41 -6.27
N ARG A 54 -2.54 -3.56 -6.33
CA ARG A 54 -1.59 -4.00 -5.32
C ARG A 54 -0.17 -3.63 -5.74
N TYR A 55 0.51 -2.96 -4.85
CA TYR A 55 1.92 -2.62 -4.91
C TYR A 55 2.70 -3.58 -4.00
N THR A 56 3.74 -4.21 -4.54
CA THR A 56 4.73 -4.93 -3.74
C THR A 56 5.88 -3.97 -3.46
N CYS A 57 5.98 -3.51 -2.22
CA CYS A 57 6.91 -2.47 -1.81
C CYS A 57 7.98 -3.05 -0.88
N VAL A 58 9.11 -2.35 -0.75
CA VAL A 58 10.18 -2.66 0.19
C VAL A 58 10.34 -1.53 1.18
N VAL A 59 10.17 -1.86 2.46
CA VAL A 59 10.35 -0.96 3.62
C VAL A 59 11.33 -1.64 4.56
N ASP A 60 12.40 -0.96 4.95
CA ASP A 60 13.46 -1.51 5.83
C ASP A 60 13.96 -2.90 5.39
N GLY A 61 14.12 -3.09 4.08
CA GLY A 61 14.54 -4.35 3.47
C GLY A 61 13.49 -5.47 3.47
N LYS A 62 12.28 -5.25 3.99
CA LYS A 62 11.18 -6.21 4.04
C LYS A 62 10.15 -5.92 2.96
N GLU A 63 9.63 -6.98 2.34
CA GLU A 63 8.51 -6.85 1.40
C GLU A 63 7.19 -6.66 2.15
N ILE A 64 6.40 -5.70 1.67
CA ILE A 64 5.04 -5.42 2.14
C ILE A 64 4.09 -5.29 0.97
N PHE A 65 2.80 -5.51 1.23
CA PHE A 65 1.73 -5.29 0.26
C PHE A 65 0.93 -4.06 0.64
N LEU A 66 0.85 -3.12 -0.29
CA LEU A 66 0.07 -1.89 -0.18
C LEU A 66 -0.96 -1.88 -1.31
N PHE A 67 -2.20 -1.54 -0.99
CA PHE A 67 -3.32 -1.57 -1.93
C PHE A 67 -3.91 -0.18 -2.12
N TYR A 68 -4.24 0.15 -3.36
CA TYR A 68 -4.97 1.35 -3.76
C TYR A 68 -6.27 0.93 -4.44
N GLU A 69 -7.40 1.41 -3.93
CA GLU A 69 -8.74 1.05 -4.43
C GLU A 69 -9.46 2.23 -5.09
N ASP A 70 -10.54 1.91 -5.80
CA ASP A 70 -11.20 2.84 -6.73
C ASP A 70 -11.83 4.08 -6.05
N ASN A 71 -11.99 4.06 -4.71
CA ASN A 71 -12.42 5.21 -3.91
C ASN A 71 -11.26 6.14 -3.49
N ASN A 72 -10.08 5.95 -4.09
CA ASN A 72 -8.84 6.69 -3.82
C ASN A 72 -8.25 6.47 -2.42
N MET A 73 -8.62 5.41 -1.72
CA MET A 73 -8.04 5.07 -0.41
C MET A 73 -6.91 4.05 -0.52
N TRP A 74 -5.90 4.25 0.32
CA TRP A 74 -4.79 3.32 0.50
C TRP A 74 -5.00 2.45 1.72
N PHE A 75 -4.72 1.16 1.59
CA PHE A 75 -4.79 0.25 2.72
C PHE A 75 -3.73 -0.84 2.69
N MET A 76 -3.47 -1.40 3.86
CA MET A 76 -2.67 -2.61 4.06
C MET A 76 -3.50 -3.66 4.78
N GLU A 77 -3.06 -4.91 4.70
CA GLU A 77 -3.62 -5.99 5.51
C GLU A 77 -2.84 -6.08 6.83
N ARG A 78 -3.53 -6.23 7.97
CA ARG A 78 -2.85 -6.61 9.21
C ARG A 78 -2.21 -7.98 9.01
N ALA A 79 -0.97 -8.12 9.48
CA ALA A 79 -0.38 -9.45 9.66
C ALA A 79 -1.32 -10.25 10.58
N GLY A 80 -1.72 -11.44 10.15
CA GLY A 80 -2.51 -12.33 11.00
C GLY A 80 -1.74 -12.64 12.28
N ALA A 81 -2.44 -12.66 13.41
CA ALA A 81 -1.94 -13.26 14.65
C ALA A 81 -1.64 -14.76 14.44
#